data_AF-A0A7J3WUF6-F1
#
_entry.id   AF-A0A7J3WUF6-F1
#
_cell.length_a   1.000
_cell.length_b   1.000
_cell.length_c   1.000
_cell.angle_alpha   90.00
_cell.angle_beta   90.00
_cell.angle_gamma   90.00
#
_symmetry.space_group_name_H-M   'P 1'
#
loop_
_entity.id
_entity.type
_entity.pdbx_description
1 polymer ?
#
loop_
_entity_poly.entity_id
_entity_poly.type
_entity_poly.pdbx_seq_one_letter_code
_entity_poly.pdbx_strand_id
1 'polypeptide(L)'
;MLPLLTLLVIAFVFYIFYLILQSAFEEVGFNGWEASIIVFSCIIFGWVNIPLFGYNQWTVAINVGGALIPVAISLYLMFSRKVVLRSIVGMAVVAYFAYNVTSVTQDGVVSSFPYWLIPPVVASLYSIVVSVNSKKKAASIA
;
A
#
# COMPACT_ATOMS: atom_id res chain seq x y z
N MET A 1 14.96 -21.48 24.42
CA MET A 1 13.58 -21.07 24.79
C MET A 1 13.53 -19.56 24.80
N LEU A 2 12.60 -18.93 24.06
CA LEU A 2 12.39 -17.49 24.20
C LEU A 2 11.82 -17.19 25.60
N PRO A 3 12.30 -16.18 26.32
CA PRO A 3 11.72 -15.78 27.60
C PRO A 3 10.26 -15.35 27.41
N LEU A 4 9.41 -15.61 28.40
CA LEU A 4 8.00 -15.18 28.40
C LEU A 4 7.87 -13.67 28.13
N LEU A 5 8.77 -12.87 28.73
CA LEU A 5 8.82 -11.42 28.51
C LEU A 5 9.03 -11.06 27.04
N THR A 6 9.91 -11.77 26.33
CA THR A 6 10.16 -11.52 24.91
C THR A 6 8.94 -11.83 24.05
N LEU A 7 8.23 -12.93 24.34
CA LEU A 7 6.99 -13.27 23.64
C LEU A 7 5.89 -12.22 23.87
N LEU A 8 5.77 -11.71 25.10
CA LEU A 8 4.79 -10.67 25.45
C LEU A 8 5.09 -9.37 24.70
N VAL A 9 6.36 -8.95 24.65
CA VAL A 9 6.78 -7.75 23.89
C VAL A 9 6.47 -7.91 22.41
N ILE A 10 6.78 -9.06 21.81
CA ILE A 10 6.46 -9.34 20.41
C ILE A 10 4.95 -9.25 20.17
N ALA A 11 4.14 -9.93 21.00
CA ALA A 11 2.69 -9.90 20.89
C ALA A 11 2.12 -8.48 21.03
N PHE A 12 2.68 -7.67 21.94
CA PHE A 12 2.29 -6.28 22.14
C PHE A 12 2.60 -5.41 20.92
N VAL A 13 3.77 -5.56 20.30
CA VAL A 13 4.14 -4.85 19.07
C VAL A 13 3.21 -5.22 17.92
N PHE A 14 2.93 -6.52 17.73
CA PHE A 14 1.98 -6.98 16.72
C PHE A 14 0.57 -6.46 16.98
N TYR A 15 0.14 -6.40 18.25
CA TYR A 15 -1.17 -5.85 18.62
C TYR A 15 -1.28 -4.35 18.30
N ILE A 16 -0.25 -3.55 18.63
CA ILE A 16 -0.22 -2.14 18.24
C ILE A 16 -0.25 -1.98 16.72
N PHE A 17 0.56 -2.75 16.00
CA PHE A 17 0.58 -2.70 14.54
C PHE A 17 -0.78 -3.06 13.94
N TYR A 18 -1.43 -4.10 14.47
CA TYR A 18 -2.79 -4.48 14.09
C TYR A 18 -3.80 -3.34 14.33
N LEU A 19 -3.75 -2.68 15.49
CA LEU A 19 -4.63 -1.54 15.79
C LEU A 19 -4.42 -0.39 14.81
N ILE A 20 -3.17 -0.02 14.51
CA ILE A 20 -2.85 1.05 13.56
C ILE A 20 -3.40 0.73 12.17
N LEU A 21 -3.18 -0.50 11.69
CA LEU A 21 -3.70 -0.91 10.39
C LEU A 21 -5.23 -0.89 10.36
N GLN A 22 -5.89 -1.45 11.37
CA GLN A 22 -7.35 -1.47 11.44
C GLN A 22 -7.93 -0.05 11.45
N SER A 23 -7.38 0.85 12.28
CA SER A 23 -7.81 2.25 12.34
C SER A 23 -7.64 2.96 11.00
N ALA A 24 -6.53 2.74 10.28
CA ALA A 24 -6.33 3.33 8.96
C ALA A 24 -7.41 2.89 7.94
N PHE A 25 -7.78 1.61 7.92
CA PHE A 25 -8.85 1.12 7.05
C PHE A 25 -10.24 1.63 7.49
N GLU A 26 -10.48 1.73 8.79
CA GLU A 26 -11.72 2.30 9.34
C GLU A 26 -11.89 3.78 8.99
N GLU A 27 -10.82 4.56 9.03
CA GLU A 27 -10.83 5.98 8.63
C GLU A 27 -11.16 6.17 7.14
N VAL A 28 -10.78 5.22 6.30
CA VAL A 28 -11.10 5.22 4.86
C VAL A 28 -12.54 4.73 4.60
N GLY A 29 -13.18 4.18 5.64
CA GLY A 29 -14.60 3.87 5.71
C GLY A 29 -14.96 2.41 5.52
N PHE A 30 -14.04 1.50 5.87
CA PHE A 30 -14.35 0.09 6.13
C PHE A 30 -14.80 -0.11 7.57
N ASN A 31 -15.54 -1.17 7.85
CA ASN A 31 -15.77 -1.60 9.23
C ASN A 31 -14.58 -2.41 9.75
N GLY A 32 -14.38 -2.46 11.07
CA GLY A 32 -13.24 -3.18 11.66
C GLY A 32 -13.09 -4.62 11.21
N TRP A 33 -14.20 -5.35 11.05
CA TRP A 33 -14.18 -6.72 10.53
C TRP A 33 -13.70 -6.81 9.07
N GLU A 34 -14.12 -5.87 8.22
CA GLU A 34 -13.69 -5.79 6.82
C GLU A 34 -12.20 -5.46 6.74
N ALA A 35 -11.73 -4.52 7.58
CA ALA A 35 -10.32 -4.18 7.73
C ALA A 35 -9.50 -5.40 8.16
N SER A 36 -9.95 -6.17 9.16
CA SER A 36 -9.28 -7.40 9.59
C SER A 36 -9.17 -8.40 8.44
N ILE A 37 -10.27 -8.65 7.71
CA ILE A 37 -10.26 -9.57 6.57
C ILE A 37 -9.22 -9.12 5.54
N ILE A 38 -9.17 -7.83 5.20
CA ILE A 38 -8.19 -7.30 4.24
C ILE A 38 -6.76 -7.55 4.74
N VAL A 39 -6.45 -7.17 5.98
CA VAL A 39 -5.10 -7.32 6.58
C VAL A 39 -4.66 -8.79 6.61
N PHE A 40 -5.50 -9.68 7.15
CA PHE A 40 -5.17 -11.11 7.22
C PHE A 40 -5.10 -11.75 5.84
N SER A 41 -5.93 -11.34 4.88
CA SER A 41 -5.86 -11.81 3.50
C SER A 41 -4.54 -11.41 2.85
N CYS A 42 -4.08 -10.17 3.05
CA CYS A 42 -2.78 -9.74 2.52
C CYS A 42 -1.61 -10.58 3.08
N ILE A 43 -1.67 -10.97 4.35
CA ILE A 43 -0.64 -11.82 4.98
C ILE A 43 -0.69 -13.25 4.45
N ILE A 44 -1.87 -13.87 4.43
CA ILE A 44 -2.06 -15.26 4.00
C ILE A 44 -1.72 -15.41 2.52
N PHE A 45 -2.24 -14.52 1.67
CA PHE A 45 -2.03 -14.55 0.23
C PHE A 45 -0.75 -13.83 -0.22
N GLY A 46 0.05 -13.29 0.69
CA GLY A 46 1.33 -12.63 0.39
C GLY A 46 2.38 -13.57 -0.21
N TRP A 47 2.19 -14.88 -0.07
CA TRP A 47 3.07 -15.91 -0.63
C TRP A 47 2.56 -16.47 -1.97
N VAL A 48 1.41 -15.99 -2.45
CA VAL A 48 0.77 -16.47 -3.68
C VAL A 48 1.10 -15.50 -4.80
N ASN A 49 1.76 -16.01 -5.84
CA ASN A 49 2.10 -15.25 -7.05
C ASN A 49 1.34 -15.84 -8.24
N ILE A 50 0.60 -14.99 -8.95
CA ILE A 50 -0.14 -15.39 -10.16
C ILE A 50 0.73 -15.00 -11.36
N PRO A 51 1.19 -15.97 -12.19
CA PRO A 51 1.93 -15.65 -13.40
C PRO A 51 1.03 -14.93 -14.40
N LEU A 52 1.49 -13.81 -14.95
CA LEU A 52 0.78 -13.03 -15.94
C LEU A 52 1.23 -13.39 -17.35
N PHE A 53 2.53 -13.29 -17.61
CA PHE A 53 3.12 -13.62 -18.91
C PHE A 53 4.64 -13.82 -18.79
N GLY A 54 5.21 -14.56 -19.74
CA GLY A 54 6.67 -14.67 -19.91
C GLY A 54 7.20 -13.54 -20.78
N TYR A 55 8.37 -13.00 -20.43
CA TYR A 55 9.10 -12.03 -21.23
C TYR A 55 10.59 -12.37 -21.23
N ASN A 56 11.12 -12.79 -22.38
CA ASN A 56 12.46 -13.36 -22.50
C ASN A 56 12.68 -14.51 -21.48
N GLN A 57 13.64 -14.36 -20.57
CA GLN A 57 13.96 -15.31 -19.50
C GLN A 57 13.21 -15.02 -18.18
N TRP A 58 12.26 -14.08 -18.19
CA TRP A 58 11.54 -13.64 -17.01
C TRP A 58 10.09 -14.11 -17.02
N THR A 59 9.60 -14.57 -15.87
CA THR A 59 8.17 -14.76 -15.64
C THR A 59 7.65 -13.56 -14.87
N VAL A 60 6.85 -12.72 -15.52
CA VAL A 60 6.19 -11.59 -14.86
C VAL A 60 4.98 -12.14 -14.11
N ALA A 61 4.94 -11.93 -12.81
CA ALA A 61 3.85 -12.37 -11.93
C ALA A 61 3.36 -11.22 -11.06
N ILE A 62 2.11 -11.30 -10.62
CA ILE A 62 1.53 -10.39 -9.63
C ILE A 62 1.32 -11.13 -8.31
N ASN A 63 1.77 -10.51 -7.22
CA ASN A 63 1.56 -11.04 -5.88
C ASN A 63 0.13 -10.77 -5.41
N VAL A 64 -0.55 -11.78 -4.86
CA VAL A 64 -1.96 -11.64 -4.48
C VAL A 64 -2.10 -10.75 -3.25
N GLY A 65 -1.38 -11.05 -2.16
CA GLY A 65 -1.48 -10.28 -0.92
C GLY A 65 -0.79 -8.91 -0.98
N GLY A 66 0.30 -8.81 -1.74
CA GLY A 66 1.15 -7.62 -1.83
C GLY A 66 0.78 -6.64 -2.95
N ALA A 67 -0.02 -7.05 -3.95
CA ALA A 67 -0.40 -6.18 -5.06
C ALA A 67 -1.87 -6.31 -5.45
N LEU A 68 -2.37 -7.51 -5.73
CA LEU A 68 -3.73 -7.70 -6.28
C LEU A 68 -4.83 -7.25 -5.30
N ILE A 69 -4.79 -7.71 -4.05
CA ILE A 69 -5.76 -7.32 -3.02
C ILE A 69 -5.68 -5.80 -2.74
N PRO A 70 -4.50 -5.20 -2.47
CA PRO A 70 -4.38 -3.75 -2.30
C PRO A 70 -4.92 -2.93 -3.48
N VAL A 71 -4.66 -3.35 -4.72
CA VAL A 71 -5.16 -2.68 -5.93
C VAL A 71 -6.68 -2.79 -6.03
N ALA A 72 -7.25 -3.97 -5.77
CA ALA A 72 -8.70 -4.17 -5.81
C ALA A 72 -9.42 -3.27 -4.80
N ILE A 73 -8.93 -3.17 -3.57
CA ILE A 73 -9.46 -2.28 -2.53
C ILE A 73 -9.32 -0.82 -2.94
N SER A 74 -8.16 -0.42 -3.49
CA SER A 74 -7.93 0.95 -3.97
C SER A 74 -8.91 1.33 -5.08
N LEU A 75 -9.15 0.44 -6.05
CA LEU A 75 -10.12 0.65 -7.11
C LEU A 75 -11.55 0.79 -6.56
N TYR A 76 -11.96 -0.11 -5.66
CA TYR A 76 -13.26 -0.04 -5.00
C TYR A 76 -13.47 1.33 -4.34
N LEU A 77 -12.48 1.83 -3.59
CA LEU A 77 -12.53 3.14 -2.95
C LEU A 77 -12.56 4.29 -3.96
N MET A 78 -11.73 4.23 -5.01
CA MET A 78 -11.69 5.25 -6.06
C MET A 78 -13.07 5.48 -6.70
N PHE A 79 -13.77 4.39 -7.03
CA PHE A 79 -15.12 4.45 -7.58
C PHE A 79 -16.15 4.86 -6.54
N SER A 80 -16.15 4.22 -5.36
CA SER A 80 -17.13 4.46 -4.30
C SER A 80 -17.09 5.89 -3.76
N ARG A 81 -15.91 6.52 -3.73
CA ARG A 81 -15.72 7.91 -3.26
C ARG A 81 -15.78 8.94 -4.39
N LYS A 82 -15.96 8.51 -5.65
CA LYS A 82 -16.00 9.38 -6.84
C LYS A 82 -14.76 10.28 -6.94
N VAL A 83 -13.58 9.70 -6.68
CA VAL A 83 -12.28 10.40 -6.73
C VAL A 83 -11.38 9.93 -7.88
N VAL A 84 -11.90 9.07 -8.76
CA VAL A 84 -11.18 8.43 -9.88
C VAL A 84 -10.23 9.39 -10.61
N LEU A 85 -10.72 10.54 -11.09
CA LEU A 85 -9.89 11.48 -11.86
C LEU A 85 -8.72 12.02 -11.04
N ARG A 86 -8.95 12.39 -9.78
CA ARG A 86 -7.90 12.87 -8.87
C ARG A 86 -6.89 11.75 -8.59
N SER A 87 -7.36 10.54 -8.34
CA SER A 87 -6.47 9.39 -8.11
C SER A 87 -5.62 9.06 -9.33
N ILE A 88 -6.17 9.12 -10.56
CA ILE A 88 -5.40 8.88 -11.80
C ILE A 88 -4.32 9.95 -12.00
N VAL A 89 -4.65 11.23 -11.79
CA VAL A 89 -3.67 12.31 -11.89
C VAL A 89 -2.57 12.14 -10.84
N GLY A 90 -2.93 11.83 -9.58
CA GLY A 90 -1.96 11.54 -8.53
C GLY A 90 -1.06 10.36 -8.87
N MET A 91 -1.63 9.28 -9.40
CA MET A 91 -0.89 8.10 -9.84
C MET A 91 0.10 8.43 -10.96
N ALA A 92 -0.30 9.23 -11.95
CA ALA A 92 0.59 9.68 -13.03
C ALA A 92 1.75 10.55 -12.50
N VAL A 93 1.46 11.48 -11.58
CA VAL A 93 2.48 12.33 -10.95
C VAL A 93 3.46 11.47 -10.14
N VAL A 94 2.97 10.61 -9.25
CA VAL A 94 3.82 9.75 -8.42
C VAL A 94 4.64 8.79 -9.29
N ALA A 95 4.04 8.20 -10.33
CA ALA A 95 4.73 7.30 -11.26
C ALA A 95 5.86 8.01 -12.02
N TYR A 96 5.64 9.26 -12.46
CA TYR A 96 6.69 10.06 -13.09
C TYR A 96 7.89 10.23 -12.17
N PHE A 97 7.68 10.65 -10.91
CA PHE A 97 8.77 10.80 -9.96
C PHE A 97 9.45 9.47 -9.62
N ALA A 98 8.67 8.40 -9.42
CA ALA A 98 9.20 7.04 -9.17
C ALA A 98 10.10 6.55 -10.31
N TYR A 99 9.71 6.78 -11.56
CA TYR A 99 10.51 6.41 -12.72
C TYR A 99 11.88 7.12 -12.74
N ASN A 100 11.91 8.42 -12.42
CA ASN A 100 13.14 9.20 -12.43
C ASN A 100 14.14 8.81 -11.33
N VAL A 101 13.71 8.05 -10.32
CA VAL A 101 14.54 7.69 -9.16
C VAL A 101 14.83 6.19 -9.06
N THR A 102 14.36 5.40 -10.02
CA THR A 102 14.54 3.94 -10.03
C THR A 102 15.54 3.50 -11.07
N SER A 103 16.21 2.38 -10.80
CA SER A 103 17.16 1.71 -11.68
C SER A 103 16.84 0.23 -11.76
N VAL A 104 17.12 -0.39 -12.91
CA VAL A 104 16.91 -1.82 -13.11
C VAL A 104 18.21 -2.56 -12.73
N THR A 105 18.11 -3.48 -11.77
CA THR A 105 19.20 -4.37 -11.32
C THR A 105 18.79 -5.83 -11.50
N GLN A 106 19.66 -6.77 -11.10
CA GLN A 106 19.33 -8.20 -11.11
C GLN A 106 18.21 -8.55 -10.12
N ASP A 107 18.03 -7.76 -9.08
CA ASP A 107 16.98 -7.92 -8.08
C ASP A 107 15.65 -7.25 -8.48
N GLY A 108 15.61 -6.61 -9.67
CA GLY A 108 14.42 -5.95 -10.22
C GLY A 108 14.55 -4.43 -10.29
N VAL A 109 13.41 -3.72 -10.21
CA VAL A 109 13.38 -2.25 -10.22
C VAL A 109 13.58 -1.76 -8.78
N VAL A 110 14.71 -1.11 -8.52
CA VAL A 110 15.11 -0.66 -7.19
C VAL A 110 15.42 0.84 -7.16
N SER A 111 15.37 1.44 -5.98
CA SER A 111 15.79 2.82 -5.74
C SER A 111 16.66 2.85 -4.49
N SER A 112 17.82 3.50 -4.56
CA SER A 112 18.73 3.63 -3.41
C SER A 112 18.22 4.63 -2.38
N PHE A 113 18.64 4.49 -1.12
CA PHE A 113 18.40 5.50 -0.10
C PHE A 113 19.21 6.78 -0.42
N PRO A 114 18.62 7.99 -0.32
CA PRO A 114 17.28 8.31 0.17
C PRO A 114 16.20 8.42 -0.93
N TYR A 115 16.54 8.19 -2.20
CA TYR A 115 15.65 8.42 -3.34
C TYR A 115 14.33 7.63 -3.32
N TRP A 116 14.32 6.46 -2.67
CA TRP A 116 13.09 5.67 -2.49
C TRP A 116 12.00 6.37 -1.66
N LEU A 117 12.34 7.47 -0.95
CA LEU A 117 11.41 8.30 -0.19
C LEU A 117 10.69 9.32 -1.08
N ILE A 118 11.16 9.55 -2.31
CA ILE A 118 10.58 10.56 -3.20
C ILE A 118 9.12 10.20 -3.57
N PRO A 119 8.79 8.97 -4.03
CA PRO A 119 7.41 8.62 -4.35
C PRO A 119 6.41 8.81 -3.19
N PRO A 120 6.65 8.32 -1.95
CA PRO A 120 5.71 8.56 -0.85
C PRO A 120 5.61 10.03 -0.46
N VAL A 121 6.71 10.81 -0.48
CA VAL A 121 6.65 12.25 -0.21
C VAL A 121 5.79 12.98 -1.24
N VAL A 122 5.98 12.67 -2.53
CA VAL A 122 5.17 13.24 -3.61
C VAL A 122 3.70 12.85 -3.47
N ALA A 123 3.40 11.60 -3.12
CA ALA A 123 2.04 11.13 -2.88
C ALA A 123 1.36 11.90 -1.74
N SER A 124 2.06 12.11 -0.62
CA SER A 124 1.56 12.87 0.53
C SER A 124 1.31 14.34 0.19
N LEU A 125 2.25 14.99 -0.50
CA LEU A 125 2.09 16.38 -0.95
C LEU A 125 0.90 16.52 -1.92
N TYR A 126 0.77 15.61 -2.87
CA TYR A 126 -0.36 15.57 -3.80
C TYR A 126 -1.69 15.42 -3.07
N SER A 127 -1.77 14.49 -2.11
CA SER A 127 -2.97 14.27 -1.29
C SER A 127 -3.40 15.54 -0.56
N ILE A 128 -2.45 16.25 0.07
CA ILE A 128 -2.72 17.51 0.77
C ILE A 128 -3.31 18.53 -0.19
N VAL A 129 -2.64 18.79 -1.33
CA VAL A 129 -3.07 19.79 -2.33
C VAL A 129 -4.48 19.50 -2.86
N VAL A 130 -4.77 18.25 -3.18
CA VAL A 130 -6.06 17.85 -3.76
C VAL A 130 -7.19 17.83 -2.74
N SER A 131 -6.86 17.69 -1.45
CA SER A 131 -7.83 17.49 -0.39
C SER A 131 -8.08 18.73 0.47
N VAL A 132 -7.38 19.84 0.21
CA VAL A 132 -7.56 21.14 0.92
C VAL A 132 -9.03 21.53 1.03
N ASN A 133 -9.79 21.37 -0.07
CA ASN A 133 -11.20 21.78 -0.16
C ASN A 133 -12.19 20.67 0.22
N SER A 134 -11.72 19.49 0.64
CA SER A 134 -12.56 18.33 0.90
C SER A 134 -11.93 17.45 1.99
N LYS A 135 -11.96 17.92 3.24
CA LYS A 135 -11.40 17.20 4.40
C LYS A 135 -11.87 15.74 4.50
N LYS A 136 -13.12 15.44 4.11
CA LYS A 136 -13.69 14.08 4.09
C LYS A 136 -13.17 13.17 2.95
N LYS A 137 -12.37 13.70 2.04
CA LYS A 137 -11.81 12.98 0.87
C LYS A 137 -10.28 12.91 0.88
N ALA A 138 -9.64 13.46 1.92
CA ALA A 138 -8.22 13.28 2.13
C ALA A 138 -7.95 11.80 2.43
N ALA A 139 -6.94 11.22 1.79
CA ALA A 139 -6.33 10.01 2.34
C ALA A 139 -5.82 10.36 3.75
N SER A 140 -5.91 9.39 4.68
CA SER A 140 -5.53 9.64 6.07
C SER A 140 -4.13 10.26 6.13
N ILE A 141 -4.04 11.37 6.88
CA ILE A 141 -2.79 12.08 7.16
C ILE A 141 -2.21 11.57 8.50
N ALA A 142 -2.81 10.52 9.07
CA ALA A 142 -2.39 9.87 10.31
C ALA A 142 -1.38 8.76 10.04
#